data_AF-A0A7W8XL29-F1
#
_entry.id   AF-A0A7W8XL29-F1
#
_cell.length_a   1.000
_cell.length_b   1.000
_cell.length_c   1.000
_cell.angle_alpha   90.00
_cell.angle_beta   90.00
_cell.angle_gamma   90.00
#
_symmetry.space_group_name_H-M   'P 1'
#
loop_
_entity.id
_entity.type
_entity.pdbx_description
1 polymer ?
#
loop_
_entity_poly.entity_id
_entity_poly.type
_entity_poly.pdbx_seq_one_letter_code
_entity_poly.pdbx_strand_id
1 'polypeptide(L)'
;MVNEVAERYGLRANRLSTWRTMARQGKLVLPAPEDAVEFAAVIVDPPVSELPIKKTSRPEIIVGAVTIRLEEGASAARIAAVARACAVPA
;
A
#
# COMPACT_ATOMS: atom_id res chain seq x y z
N MET A 1 -20.77 -14.03 2.67
CA MET A 1 -20.96 -15.49 2.38
C MET A 1 -22.12 -15.67 1.40
N VAL A 2 -22.11 -16.64 0.48
CA VAL A 2 -23.16 -16.80 -0.57
C VAL A 2 -24.59 -16.90 -0.02
N ASN A 3 -24.76 -17.41 1.20
CA ASN A 3 -26.06 -17.52 1.86
C ASN A 3 -26.63 -16.15 2.26
N GLU A 4 -25.81 -15.25 2.78
CA GLU A 4 -26.23 -13.90 3.20
C GLU A 4 -26.73 -13.07 2.00
N VAL A 5 -26.05 -13.20 0.85
CA VAL A 5 -26.46 -12.54 -0.39
C VAL A 5 -27.76 -13.17 -0.91
N ALA A 6 -27.89 -14.49 -0.83
CA ALA A 6 -29.10 -15.18 -1.26
C ALA A 6 -30.32 -14.74 -0.44
N GLU A 7 -30.18 -14.68 0.88
CA GLU A 7 -31.22 -14.23 1.82
C GLU A 7 -31.63 -12.77 1.56
N ARG A 8 -30.65 -11.86 1.41
CA ARG A 8 -30.91 -10.43 1.15
C ARG A 8 -31.79 -10.19 -0.08
N TYR A 9 -31.63 -11.02 -1.11
CA TYR A 9 -32.33 -10.87 -2.38
C TYR A 9 -33.44 -11.92 -2.59
N GLY A 10 -33.82 -12.69 -1.56
CA GLY A 10 -34.86 -13.73 -1.67
C GLY A 10 -34.53 -14.84 -2.66
N LEU A 11 -33.24 -15.07 -2.93
CA LEU A 11 -32.76 -16.09 -3.85
C LEU A 11 -32.37 -17.36 -3.10
N ARG A 12 -32.41 -18.50 -3.80
CA ARG A 12 -31.77 -19.72 -3.31
C ARG A 12 -30.26 -19.65 -3.53
N ALA A 13 -29.47 -20.05 -2.54
CA ALA A 13 -28.01 -20.02 -2.62
C ALA A 13 -27.44 -20.83 -3.81
N ASN A 14 -28.11 -21.92 -4.18
CA ASN A 14 -27.72 -22.72 -5.35
C ASN A 14 -27.76 -21.90 -6.66
N ARG A 15 -28.70 -20.96 -6.79
CA ARG A 15 -28.84 -20.09 -7.97
C ARG A 15 -27.66 -19.15 -8.12
N LEU A 16 -27.20 -18.55 -7.02
CA LEU A 16 -25.98 -17.73 -7.01
C LEU A 16 -24.74 -18.55 -7.38
N SER A 17 -24.64 -19.78 -6.88
CA SER A 17 -23.52 -20.66 -7.20
C SER A 17 -23.48 -21.03 -8.70
N THR A 18 -24.64 -21.31 -9.29
CA THR A 18 -24.78 -21.59 -10.72
C THR A 18 -24.42 -20.37 -11.56
N TRP A 19 -24.96 -19.19 -11.22
CA TRP A 19 -24.66 -17.95 -11.94
C TRP A 19 -23.19 -17.56 -11.86
N ARG A 20 -22.56 -17.71 -10.68
CA ARG A 20 -21.12 -17.48 -10.53
C ARG A 20 -20.31 -18.40 -11.43
N THR A 21 -20.71 -19.67 -11.55
CA THR A 21 -20.05 -20.63 -12.45
C THR A 21 -20.23 -20.23 -13.91
N MET A 22 -21.45 -19.86 -14.31
CA MET A 22 -21.73 -19.39 -15.66
C MET A 22 -20.95 -18.12 -16.02
N ALA A 23 -20.85 -17.16 -15.08
CA ALA A 23 -20.08 -15.93 -15.28
C ALA A 23 -18.60 -16.23 -15.48
N ARG A 24 -18.00 -17.11 -14.66
CA ARG A 24 -16.61 -17.55 -14.82
C ARG A 24 -16.34 -18.26 -16.15
N GLN A 25 -17.34 -18.93 -16.70
CA GLN A 25 -17.25 -19.59 -18.01
C GLN A 25 -17.62 -18.68 -19.19
N GLY A 26 -17.97 -17.41 -18.94
CA GLY A 26 -18.45 -16.50 -19.99
C GLY A 26 -19.80 -16.87 -20.59
N LYS A 27 -20.58 -17.74 -19.92
CA LYS A 27 -21.89 -18.22 -20.38
C LYS A 27 -23.07 -17.44 -19.77
N LEU A 28 -22.79 -16.55 -18.82
CA LEU A 28 -23.83 -15.72 -18.23
C LEU A 28 -24.07 -14.52 -19.14
N VAL A 29 -25.12 -14.61 -19.96
CA VAL A 29 -25.57 -13.50 -20.81
C VAL A 29 -26.35 -12.51 -19.96
N LEU A 30 -25.88 -11.26 -19.92
CA LEU A 30 -26.65 -10.16 -19.36
C LEU A 30 -27.52 -9.58 -20.48
N PRO A 31 -28.79 -9.22 -20.19
CA PRO A 31 -29.59 -8.46 -21.14
C PRO A 31 -28.85 -7.16 -21.49
N ALA A 32 -28.96 -6.74 -22.74
CA ALA A 32 -28.45 -5.44 -23.14
C ALA A 32 -29.11 -4.36 -22.26
N PRO A 33 -28.34 -3.40 -21.71
CA PRO A 33 -28.92 -2.25 -21.03
C PRO A 33 -29.88 -1.52 -21.97
N GLU A 34 -30.99 -0.99 -21.45
CA GLU A 34 -31.92 -0.23 -22.28
C GLU A 34 -31.35 1.14 -22.67
N ASP A 35 -30.46 1.68 -21.84
CA ASP A 35 -29.75 2.93 -22.10
C ASP A 35 -28.42 2.69 -22.82
N ALA A 36 -27.95 3.73 -23.53
CA ALA A 36 -26.63 3.72 -24.15
C ALA A 36 -25.55 3.46 -23.10
N VAL A 37 -24.75 2.42 -23.30
CA VAL A 37 -23.61 2.10 -22.43
C VAL A 37 -22.48 3.09 -22.73
N GLU A 38 -22.44 4.19 -22.00
CA GLU A 38 -21.33 5.14 -22.06
C GLU A 38 -20.26 4.78 -21.04
N PHE A 39 -19.01 4.62 -21.50
CA PHE A 39 -17.88 4.47 -20.60
C PHE A 39 -17.46 5.85 -20.11
N ALA A 40 -17.29 6.01 -18.79
CA ALA A 40 -16.71 7.23 -18.24
C ALA A 40 -15.32 7.50 -18.85
N ALA A 41 -15.04 8.75 -19.20
CA ALA A 41 -13.74 9.14 -19.70
C ALA A 41 -12.65 8.93 -18.63
N VAL A 42 -11.51 8.37 -19.02
CA VAL A 42 -10.36 8.22 -18.13
C VAL A 42 -9.75 9.59 -17.86
N ILE A 43 -9.86 10.06 -16.62
CA ILE A 43 -9.15 11.25 -16.16
C ILE A 43 -7.81 10.77 -15.58
N VAL A 44 -6.71 11.11 -16.25
CA VAL A 44 -5.36 10.88 -15.73
C VAL A 44 -4.97 12.11 -14.92
N ASP A 45 -4.81 11.95 -13.61
CA ASP A 45 -4.23 13.00 -12.78
C ASP A 45 -2.81 13.31 -13.28
N PRO A 46 -2.43 14.61 -13.34
CA PRO A 46 -1.04 14.96 -13.62
C PRO A 46 -0.13 14.29 -12.59
N PRO A 47 1.08 13.85 -13.00
CA PRO A 47 1.98 13.18 -12.08
C PRO A 47 2.22 14.07 -10.87
N VAL A 48 1.92 13.54 -9.67
CA VAL A 48 2.21 14.21 -8.42
C VAL A 48 3.71 14.44 -8.41
N SER A 49 4.14 15.70 -8.48
CA SER A 49 5.55 16.05 -8.31
C SER A 49 5.94 15.59 -6.92
N GLU A 50 6.74 14.52 -6.83
CA GLU A 50 7.30 14.07 -5.56
C GLU A 50 8.05 15.27 -4.96
N LEU A 51 7.55 15.78 -3.84
CA LEU A 51 8.27 16.81 -3.09
C LEU A 51 9.68 16.25 -2.83
N PRO A 52 10.75 17.04 -3.05
CA PRO A 52 12.09 16.58 -2.80
C PRO A 52 12.14 16.05 -1.38
N ILE A 53 12.30 14.74 -1.22
CA ILE A 53 12.58 14.14 0.07
C ILE A 53 13.89 14.80 0.48
N LYS A 54 13.83 15.78 1.39
CA LYS A 54 15.01 16.28 2.07
C LYS A 54 15.60 15.06 2.76
N LYS A 55 16.60 14.45 2.12
CA LYS A 55 17.43 13.42 2.73
C LYS A 55 18.18 14.14 3.84
N THR A 56 17.55 14.21 5.00
CA THR A 56 18.18 14.70 6.22
C THR A 56 19.27 13.70 6.54
N SER A 57 20.49 14.00 6.11
CA SER A 57 21.65 13.13 6.29
C SER A 57 22.10 13.28 7.75
N ARG A 58 21.42 12.57 8.64
CA ARG A 58 21.79 12.46 10.05
C ARG A 58 22.85 11.36 10.18
N PRO A 59 24.05 11.67 10.70
CA PRO A 59 25.07 10.65 10.91
C PRO A 59 24.59 9.59 11.91
N GLU A 60 24.96 8.32 11.67
CA GLU A 60 24.62 7.19 12.53
C GLU A 60 25.90 6.44 12.94
N ILE A 61 25.97 6.06 14.21
CA ILE A 61 27.06 5.23 14.78
C ILE A 61 26.44 3.90 15.20
N ILE A 62 26.96 2.78 14.68
CA ILE A 62 26.47 1.44 14.98
C ILE A 62 27.51 0.71 15.85
N VAL A 63 27.08 0.23 17.02
CA VAL A 63 27.91 -0.47 18.00
C VAL A 63 27.21 -1.77 18.38
N GLY A 64 27.60 -2.87 17.74
CA GLY A 64 26.89 -4.15 17.87
C GLY A 64 25.44 -4.02 17.41
N ALA A 65 24.50 -4.27 18.32
CA ALA A 65 23.06 -4.15 18.07
C ALA A 65 22.49 -2.74 18.32
N VAL A 66 23.31 -1.79 18.77
CA VAL A 66 22.86 -0.44 19.13
C VAL A 66 23.18 0.53 17.98
N THR A 67 22.18 1.29 17.57
CA THR A 67 22.33 2.40 16.61
C THR A 67 22.10 3.73 17.31
N ILE A 68 23.08 4.63 17.24
CA ILE A 68 23.02 5.99 17.79
C ILE A 68 22.89 6.96 16.61
N ARG A 69 21.79 7.71 16.56
CA ARG A 69 21.53 8.71 15.52
C ARG A 69 21.87 10.11 16.06
N LEU A 70 22.72 10.84 15.35
CA LEU A 70 23.11 12.21 15.70
C LEU A 70 22.20 13.24 15.04
N GLU A 71 22.28 14.49 15.49
CA GLU A 71 21.59 15.60 14.86
C GLU A 71 22.09 15.87 13.43
N GLU A 72 21.24 16.49 12.62
CA GLU A 72 21.58 16.88 11.26
C GLU A 72 22.67 17.95 11.27
N GLY A 73 23.74 17.75 10.48
CA GLY A 73 24.89 18.66 10.48
C GLY A 73 25.83 18.51 11.69
N ALA A 74 25.76 17.40 12.44
CA ALA A 74 26.71 17.12 13.51
C ALA A 74 28.17 17.29 13.05
N SER A 75 28.96 18.04 13.81
CA SER A 75 30.36 18.30 13.47
C SER A 75 31.20 17.02 13.59
N ALA A 76 32.28 16.94 12.80
CA ALA A 76 33.23 15.83 12.87
C ALA A 76 33.79 15.63 14.29
N ALA A 77 34.03 16.72 15.02
CA ALA A 77 34.48 16.68 16.40
C ALA A 77 33.47 15.99 17.33
N ARG A 78 32.17 16.29 17.17
CA ARG A 78 31.10 15.66 17.94
C ARG A 78 30.92 14.19 17.59
N ILE A 79 30.91 13.85 16.30
CA ILE A 79 30.83 12.45 15.84
C ILE A 79 31.98 11.65 16.44
N ALA A 80 33.21 12.17 16.38
CA ALA A 80 34.38 11.50 16.93
C ALA A 80 34.34 11.38 18.46
N ALA A 81 33.79 12.36 19.18
CA ALA A 81 33.61 12.30 20.62
C ALA A 81 32.63 11.17 21.03
N VAL A 82 31.49 11.06 20.35
CA VAL A 82 30.51 10.00 20.60
C VAL A 82 31.09 8.63 20.25
N ALA A 83 31.75 8.50 19.10
CA ALA A 83 32.37 7.24 18.69
C ALA A 83 33.42 6.74 19.71
N ARG A 84 34.25 7.66 20.24
CA ARG A 84 35.22 7.32 21.29
C ARG A 84 34.56 6.90 22.61
N ALA A 85 33.47 7.57 23.00
CA ALA A 85 32.73 7.18 24.20
C ALA A 85 32.14 5.77 24.09
N CYS A 86 31.74 5.36 22.89
CA CYS A 86 31.27 4.00 22.61
C CYS A 86 32.38 2.94 22.57
N ALA A 87 33.64 3.34 22.40
CA ALA A 87 34.78 2.42 22.28
C ALA A 87 35.33 1.95 23.63
N VAL A 88 34.72 2.34 24.75
CA VAL A 88 35.12 1.85 26.08
C VAL A 88 34.78 0.36 26.16
N PRO A 89 35.77 -0.53 26.39
CA PRO A 89 35.51 -1.93 26.61
C PRO A 89 34.68 -2.11 27.88
N ALA A 90 33.68 -2.99 27.82
CA ALA A 90 32.96 -3.45 29.00
C ALA A 90 33.89 -4.17 30.00
#